data_AF-A0A954GTG2-F1
#
_entry.id   AF-A0A954GTG2-F1
#
_cell.length_a   1.000
_cell.length_b   1.000
_cell.length_c   1.000
_cell.angle_alpha   90.00
_cell.angle_beta   90.00
_cell.angle_gamma   90.00
#
_symmetry.space_group_name_H-M   'P 1'
#
loop_
_entity.id
_entity.type
_entity.pdbx_description
1 polymer ?
#
loop_
_entity_poly.entity_id
_entity_poly.type
_entity_poly.pdbx_seq_one_letter_code
_entity_poly.pdbx_strand_id
1 'polypeptide(L)'
;NYLASPPLVVAYALAGTTDIDLTNDPIGQDSDGNDVFLADIWPSQKEVADTMADAISAEIFEKEYTHATEGPEEWKAVQAPSGDLFEWDESSTYIQEPPFFVDMPVDPAPISAINDARCLVSVGDSTTTDHISPAGSIKSDSPAGKYLQEHGVAVSDFNSYGSRRGNDRIMTRGTFANIRLRNLLAPGTEGGVTTYLPTGDVTSIY
;
A
#
# COMPACT_ATOMS: atom_id res chain seq x y z
N ASN A 1 -11.09 -10.31 -5.47
CA ASN A 1 -9.98 -10.90 -4.69
C ASN A 1 -10.58 -11.83 -3.66
N TYR A 2 -10.08 -13.06 -3.60
CA TYR A 2 -10.45 -14.05 -2.61
C TYR A 2 -9.22 -14.34 -1.74
N LEU A 3 -9.44 -14.55 -0.44
CA LEU A 3 -8.40 -15.08 0.44
C LEU A 3 -8.42 -16.60 0.32
N ALA A 4 -7.25 -17.20 0.12
CA ALA A 4 -7.10 -18.64 -0.03
C ALA A 4 -5.79 -19.08 0.64
N SER A 5 -5.72 -20.36 1.04
CA SER A 5 -4.46 -20.94 1.51
C SER A 5 -3.44 -20.99 0.35
N PRO A 6 -2.12 -20.99 0.63
CA PRO A 6 -1.10 -21.09 -0.42
C PRO A 6 -1.32 -22.21 -1.45
N PRO A 7 -1.67 -23.46 -1.07
CA PRO A 7 -1.93 -24.51 -2.07
C PRO A 7 -3.20 -24.26 -2.90
N LEU A 8 -4.23 -23.60 -2.36
CA LEU A 8 -5.40 -23.21 -3.15
C LEU A 8 -5.06 -22.09 -4.17
N VAL A 9 -4.14 -21.18 -3.84
CA VAL A 9 -3.66 -20.18 -4.81
C VAL A 9 -3.03 -20.88 -6.02
N VAL A 10 -2.21 -21.92 -5.77
CA VAL A 10 -1.61 -22.73 -6.85
C VAL A 10 -2.69 -23.48 -7.63
N ALA A 11 -3.64 -24.12 -6.96
CA ALA A 11 -4.72 -24.86 -7.61
C ALA A 11 -5.55 -23.98 -8.56
N TYR A 12 -6.00 -22.80 -8.11
CA TYR A 12 -6.73 -21.87 -8.96
C TYR A 12 -5.86 -21.27 -10.09
N ALA A 13 -4.55 -21.11 -9.86
CA ALA A 13 -3.63 -20.68 -10.91
C ALA A 13 -3.45 -21.74 -12.00
N LEU A 14 -3.37 -23.02 -11.63
CA LEU A 14 -3.33 -24.15 -12.56
C LEU A 14 -4.64 -24.26 -13.36
N ALA A 15 -5.79 -24.17 -12.68
CA ALA A 15 -7.10 -24.19 -13.32
C ALA A 15 -7.36 -22.96 -14.22
N GLY A 16 -6.65 -21.85 -13.98
CA GLY A 16 -6.80 -20.60 -14.74
C GLY A 16 -8.11 -19.84 -14.50
N THR A 17 -8.96 -20.32 -13.59
CA THR A 17 -10.26 -19.72 -13.24
C THR A 17 -10.62 -20.02 -11.79
N THR A 18 -11.39 -19.13 -11.16
CA THR A 18 -12.05 -19.41 -9.87
C THR A 18 -13.48 -19.94 -10.03
N ASP A 19 -13.99 -19.94 -11.26
CA ASP A 19 -15.31 -20.50 -11.62
C ASP A 19 -15.13 -21.96 -12.06
N ILE A 20 -14.83 -22.83 -11.10
CA ILE A 20 -14.57 -24.26 -11.27
C ILE A 20 -15.01 -25.01 -10.02
N ASP A 21 -15.63 -26.17 -10.18
CA ASP A 21 -15.85 -27.08 -9.06
C ASP A 21 -14.61 -27.96 -8.86
N LEU A 22 -13.66 -27.50 -8.05
CA LEU A 22 -12.41 -28.22 -7.74
C LEU A 22 -12.61 -29.65 -7.20
N THR A 23 -13.83 -30.01 -6.81
CA THR A 23 -14.17 -31.36 -6.34
C THR A 23 -14.46 -32.31 -7.50
N ASN A 24 -15.10 -31.81 -8.56
CA ASN A 24 -15.71 -32.62 -9.61
C ASN A 24 -15.15 -32.34 -11.01
N ASP A 25 -14.47 -31.21 -11.21
CA ASP A 25 -13.88 -30.81 -12.48
C ASP A 25 -12.36 -31.07 -12.46
N PRO A 26 -11.78 -31.52 -13.59
CA PRO A 26 -10.33 -31.64 -13.69
C PRO A 26 -9.66 -30.26 -13.72
N ILE A 27 -8.51 -30.15 -13.06
CA ILE A 27 -7.69 -28.92 -13.04
C ILE A 27 -6.78 -28.82 -14.27
N GLY A 28 -6.59 -29.91 -15.01
CA GLY A 28 -5.77 -29.99 -16.20
C GLY A 28 -5.68 -31.43 -16.71
N GLN A 29 -4.82 -31.64 -17.70
CA GLN A 29 -4.51 -32.97 -18.23
C GLN A 29 -3.01 -33.26 -18.08
N ASP A 30 -2.68 -34.52 -17.83
CA ASP A 30 -1.29 -34.97 -17.82
C ASP A 30 -0.69 -35.08 -19.24
N SER A 31 0.56 -35.53 -19.34
CA SER A 31 1.24 -35.70 -20.63
C SER A 31 0.62 -36.76 -21.54
N ASP A 32 -0.15 -37.68 -20.99
CA ASP A 32 -0.81 -38.78 -21.71
C ASP A 32 -2.27 -38.42 -22.05
N GLY A 33 -2.73 -37.24 -21.64
CA GLY A 33 -4.09 -36.73 -21.88
C GLY A 33 -5.12 -37.21 -20.87
N ASN A 34 -4.70 -37.78 -19.73
CA ASN A 34 -5.64 -38.14 -18.67
C ASN A 34 -6.01 -36.91 -17.85
N ASP A 35 -7.28 -36.84 -17.46
CA ASP A 35 -7.80 -35.80 -16.58
C ASP A 35 -7.17 -35.90 -15.19
N VAL A 36 -6.63 -34.79 -14.71
CA VAL A 36 -6.04 -34.66 -13.37
C VAL A 36 -6.97 -33.82 -12.52
N PHE A 37 -7.38 -34.34 -11.37
CA PHE A 37 -8.23 -33.68 -10.40
C PHE A 37 -7.40 -33.08 -9.26
N LEU A 38 -7.98 -32.14 -8.51
CA LEU A 38 -7.30 -31.57 -7.35
C LEU A 38 -6.89 -32.66 -6.34
N ALA A 39 -7.76 -33.65 -6.13
CA ALA A 39 -7.51 -34.75 -5.20
C ALA A 39 -6.27 -35.60 -5.57
N ASP A 40 -5.88 -35.64 -6.85
CA ASP A 40 -4.73 -36.41 -7.32
C ASP A 40 -3.40 -35.76 -6.96
N ILE A 41 -3.40 -34.43 -6.76
CA ILE A 41 -2.19 -33.64 -6.50
C ILE A 41 -2.19 -32.97 -5.13
N TRP A 42 -3.27 -33.09 -4.37
CA TRP A 42 -3.38 -32.44 -3.07
C TRP A 42 -2.59 -33.21 -2.02
N PRO A 43 -1.58 -32.61 -1.37
CA PRO A 43 -0.77 -33.32 -0.41
C PRO A 43 -1.59 -33.63 0.85
N SER A 44 -1.41 -34.84 1.38
CA SER A 44 -1.95 -35.22 2.68
C SER A 44 -1.23 -34.46 3.81
N GLN A 45 -1.90 -34.33 4.96
CA GLN A 45 -1.27 -33.73 6.15
C GLN A 45 0.00 -34.47 6.59
N LYS A 46 0.04 -35.79 6.37
CA LYS A 46 1.21 -36.62 6.68
C LYS A 46 2.38 -36.29 5.75
N GLU A 47 2.16 -36.22 4.44
CA GLU A 47 3.22 -35.86 3.48
C GLU A 47 3.79 -34.47 3.77
N VAL A 48 2.92 -33.51 4.13
CA VAL A 48 3.37 -32.16 4.55
C VAL A 48 4.20 -32.24 5.82
N ALA A 49 3.75 -32.95 6.85
CA ALA A 49 4.45 -33.05 8.12
C ALA A 49 5.80 -33.76 8.01
N ASP A 50 5.85 -34.87 7.25
CA ASP A 50 7.09 -35.62 7.00
C ASP A 50 8.08 -34.75 6.21
N THR A 51 7.62 -34.07 5.14
CA THR A 51 8.46 -33.15 4.36
C THR A 51 8.99 -31.99 5.21
N MET A 52 8.16 -31.42 6.09
CA MET A 52 8.60 -30.35 7.00
C MET A 52 9.66 -30.84 7.98
N ALA A 53 9.51 -32.04 8.54
CA ALA A 53 10.48 -32.62 9.46
C ALA A 53 11.84 -32.88 8.78
N ASP A 54 11.83 -33.24 7.50
CA ASP A 54 13.04 -33.48 6.73
C ASP A 54 13.69 -32.19 6.21
N ALA A 55 12.89 -31.17 5.88
CA ALA A 55 13.36 -29.94 5.25
C ALA A 55 13.75 -28.82 6.22
N ILE A 56 13.25 -28.84 7.47
CA ILE A 56 13.44 -27.76 8.43
C ILE A 56 14.39 -28.21 9.54
N SER A 57 15.54 -27.52 9.67
CA SER A 57 16.51 -27.76 10.74
C SER A 57 16.90 -26.45 11.43
N ALA A 58 17.36 -26.54 12.68
CA ALA A 58 17.86 -25.39 13.43
C ALA A 58 19.02 -24.66 12.72
N GLU A 59 19.86 -25.41 12.00
CA GLU A 59 20.99 -24.88 11.23
C GLU A 59 20.54 -23.92 10.12
N ILE A 60 19.40 -24.18 9.47
CA ILE A 60 18.84 -23.27 8.46
C ILE A 60 18.52 -21.92 9.10
N PHE A 61 17.87 -21.91 10.26
CA PHE A 61 17.57 -20.66 10.97
C PHE A 61 18.85 -19.95 11.40
N GLU A 62 19.81 -20.67 11.99
CA GLU A 62 21.07 -20.06 12.42
C GLU A 62 21.81 -19.40 11.25
N LYS A 63 21.90 -20.10 10.12
CA LYS A 63 22.51 -19.59 8.88
C LYS A 63 21.81 -18.33 8.37
N GLU A 64 20.49 -18.35 8.21
CA GLU A 64 19.75 -17.21 7.65
C GLU A 64 19.77 -16.00 8.60
N TYR A 65 19.71 -16.22 9.93
CA TYR A 65 19.70 -15.12 10.90
C TYR A 65 21.08 -14.56 11.23
N THR A 66 22.16 -15.34 11.07
CA THR A 66 23.53 -14.86 11.31
C THR A 66 23.88 -13.67 10.42
N HIS A 67 23.38 -13.65 9.18
CA HIS A 67 23.68 -12.61 8.19
C HIS A 67 22.50 -11.66 7.91
N ALA A 68 21.42 -11.74 8.70
CA ALA A 68 20.18 -11.00 8.42
C ALA A 68 20.36 -9.47 8.38
N THR A 69 21.38 -8.93 9.05
CA THR A 69 21.68 -7.50 9.10
C THR A 69 22.74 -7.05 8.09
N GLU A 70 23.42 -7.98 7.43
CA GLU A 70 24.52 -7.62 6.52
C GLU A 70 24.00 -6.95 5.26
N GLY A 71 22.89 -7.44 4.71
CA GLY A 71 22.36 -7.00 3.42
C GLY A 71 23.29 -7.29 2.23
N PRO A 72 22.81 -7.08 1.00
CA PRO A 72 23.61 -7.27 -0.21
C PRO A 72 24.62 -6.12 -0.42
N GLU A 73 25.51 -6.24 -1.41
CA GLU A 73 26.57 -5.24 -1.69
C GLU A 73 26.00 -3.84 -1.91
N GLU A 74 24.84 -3.73 -2.56
CA GLU A 74 24.15 -2.47 -2.82
C GLU A 74 23.71 -1.78 -1.54
N TRP A 75 23.27 -2.54 -0.53
CA TRP A 75 22.92 -2.00 0.79
C TRP A 75 24.16 -1.46 1.51
N LYS A 76 25.25 -2.23 1.50
CA LYS A 76 26.53 -1.84 2.10
C LYS A 76 27.17 -0.63 1.41
N ALA A 77 26.86 -0.42 0.12
CA ALA A 77 27.35 0.69 -0.68
C ALA A 77 26.58 2.02 -0.48
N VAL A 78 25.43 2.00 0.20
CA VAL A 78 24.66 3.22 0.50
C VAL A 78 25.49 4.11 1.43
N GLN A 79 25.83 5.30 0.95
CA GLN A 79 26.50 6.31 1.77
C GLN A 79 25.47 7.04 2.64
N ALA A 80 25.73 7.13 3.94
CA ALA A 80 24.92 7.89 4.87
C ALA A 80 25.78 8.94 5.61
N PRO A 81 25.27 10.14 5.87
CA PRO A 81 25.96 11.13 6.69
C PRO A 81 26.13 10.62 8.12
N SER A 82 27.19 11.05 8.81
CA SER A 82 27.54 10.59 10.17
C SER A 82 27.10 11.56 11.28
N GLY A 83 26.10 12.41 11.03
CA GLY A 83 25.63 13.44 11.97
C GLY A 83 24.40 12.99 12.77
N ASP A 84 24.21 13.60 13.95
CA ASP A 84 23.03 13.37 14.80
C ASP A 84 21.78 14.09 14.28
N LEU A 85 21.97 15.15 13.47
CA LEU A 85 20.89 15.91 12.84
C LEU A 85 20.82 15.57 11.36
N PHE A 86 19.60 15.31 10.87
CA PHE A 86 19.36 15.05 9.46
C PHE A 86 19.49 16.34 8.64
N GLU A 87 20.31 16.30 7.60
CA GLU A 87 20.46 17.42 6.67
C GLU A 87 19.33 17.36 5.63
N TRP A 88 18.31 18.21 5.81
CA TRP A 88 17.18 18.28 4.90
C TRP A 88 17.61 18.81 3.52
N ASP A 89 17.25 18.07 2.47
CA ASP A 89 17.42 18.50 1.08
C ASP A 89 16.08 19.04 0.55
N GLU A 90 16.00 20.35 0.33
CA GLU A 90 14.79 21.00 -0.19
C GLU A 90 14.37 20.46 -1.56
N SER A 91 15.32 19.96 -2.37
CA SER A 91 15.06 19.38 -3.70
C SER A 91 14.54 17.94 -3.64
N SER A 92 14.65 17.28 -2.49
CA SER A 92 14.23 15.87 -2.33
C SER A 92 12.72 15.73 -2.50
N THR A 93 12.29 14.86 -3.42
CA THR A 93 10.87 14.52 -3.55
C THR A 93 10.45 13.35 -2.67
N TYR A 94 11.35 12.79 -1.85
CA TYR A 94 11.08 11.63 -0.99
C TYR A 94 11.07 11.96 0.51
N ILE A 95 12.00 12.80 0.97
CA ILE A 95 12.19 13.15 2.38
C ILE A 95 12.11 14.67 2.50
N GLN A 96 11.16 15.18 3.29
CA GLN A 96 10.97 16.60 3.53
C GLN A 96 10.78 16.84 5.03
N GLU A 97 11.21 18.00 5.52
CA GLU A 97 10.97 18.40 6.90
C GLU A 97 9.47 18.68 7.11
N PRO A 98 8.77 17.89 7.94
CA PRO A 98 7.34 18.08 8.11
C PRO A 98 7.05 19.27 9.03
N PRO A 99 5.94 19.99 8.83
CA PRO A 99 5.66 21.24 9.54
C PRO A 99 5.14 21.04 10.98
N PHE A 100 5.17 19.82 11.53
CA PHE A 100 4.49 19.48 12.79
C PHE A 100 5.00 20.24 14.01
N PHE A 101 6.28 20.57 14.03
CA PHE A 101 6.95 21.21 15.16
C PHE A 101 7.41 22.65 14.86
N VAL A 102 7.08 23.15 13.67
CA VAL A 102 7.35 24.54 13.30
C VAL A 102 6.56 25.44 14.24
N ASP A 103 7.25 26.41 14.85
CA ASP A 103 6.69 27.34 15.84
C ASP A 103 6.02 26.69 17.06
N MET A 104 6.37 25.42 17.39
CA MET A 104 5.80 24.75 18.56
C MET A 104 6.25 25.43 19.86
N PRO A 105 5.32 25.98 20.67
CA PRO A 105 5.69 26.63 21.93
C PRO A 105 6.18 25.60 22.96
N VAL A 106 7.01 26.05 23.90
CA VAL A 106 7.47 25.20 25.03
C VAL A 106 6.30 24.76 25.90
N ASP A 107 5.37 25.67 26.15
CA ASP A 107 4.15 25.42 26.91
C ASP A 107 2.95 25.29 25.97
N PRO A 108 2.14 24.22 26.08
CA PRO A 108 0.98 24.02 25.21
C PRO A 108 -0.09 25.09 25.47
N ALA A 109 -0.69 25.60 24.40
CA ALA A 109 -1.83 26.50 24.50
C ALA A 109 -3.04 25.79 25.13
N PRO A 110 -3.92 26.52 25.83
CA PRO A 110 -5.19 25.96 26.32
C PRO A 110 -6.05 25.42 25.18
N ILE A 111 -6.74 24.30 25.42
CA ILE A 111 -7.73 23.75 24.48
C ILE A 111 -8.86 24.76 24.32
N SER A 112 -9.18 25.12 23.08
CA SER A 112 -10.25 26.05 22.73
C SER A 112 -11.34 25.36 21.90
N ALA A 113 -12.55 25.92 21.94
CA ALA A 113 -13.65 25.43 21.14
C ALA A 113 -13.42 25.70 19.64
N ILE A 114 -13.70 24.70 18.80
CA ILE A 114 -13.75 24.87 17.35
C ILE A 114 -15.12 25.47 17.01
N ASN A 115 -15.13 26.70 16.48
CA ASN A 115 -16.34 27.40 16.07
C ASN A 115 -16.40 27.49 14.54
N ASP A 116 -17.61 27.47 13.97
CA ASP A 116 -17.88 27.67 12.53
C ASP A 116 -17.13 26.72 11.57
N ALA A 117 -16.75 25.53 12.05
CA ALA A 117 -16.11 24.52 11.21
C ALA A 117 -17.06 23.98 10.14
N ARG A 118 -16.47 23.62 9.01
CA ARG A 118 -17.17 23.03 7.87
C ARG A 118 -16.77 21.57 7.71
N CYS A 119 -17.73 20.71 7.39
CA CYS A 119 -17.46 19.32 7.07
C CYS A 119 -16.70 19.26 5.72
N LEU A 120 -15.46 18.74 5.73
CA LEU A 120 -14.64 18.57 4.53
C LEU A 120 -14.97 17.26 3.79
N VAL A 121 -15.23 16.19 4.55
CA VAL A 121 -15.51 14.84 4.05
C VAL A 121 -16.63 14.24 4.90
N SER A 122 -17.68 13.75 4.24
CA SER A 122 -18.75 12.97 4.87
C SER A 122 -18.85 11.63 4.17
N VAL A 123 -18.62 10.54 4.88
CA VAL A 123 -18.49 9.19 4.31
C VAL A 123 -19.38 8.21 5.06
N GLY A 124 -19.74 7.12 4.38
CA GLY A 124 -20.50 6.02 4.97
C GLY A 124 -19.62 5.05 5.78
N ASP A 125 -20.26 3.95 6.17
CA ASP A 125 -19.64 2.87 6.91
C ASP A 125 -18.52 2.18 6.11
N SER A 126 -17.65 1.45 6.83
CA SER A 126 -16.55 0.68 6.24
C SER A 126 -15.53 1.51 5.45
N THR A 127 -15.42 2.81 5.72
CA THR A 127 -14.30 3.63 5.26
C THR A 127 -13.02 3.14 5.93
N THR A 128 -12.12 2.54 5.14
CA THR A 128 -10.83 2.00 5.60
C THR A 128 -9.73 3.07 5.59
N THR A 129 -8.62 2.78 6.26
CA THR A 129 -7.41 3.63 6.20
C THR A 129 -6.85 3.80 4.79
N ASP A 130 -7.05 2.83 3.89
CA ASP A 130 -6.66 2.97 2.47
C ASP A 130 -7.52 4.01 1.72
N HIS A 131 -8.76 4.24 2.16
CA HIS A 131 -9.56 5.35 1.65
C HIS A 131 -9.04 6.71 2.13
N ILE A 132 -8.55 6.78 3.37
CA ILE A 132 -8.05 8.01 4.02
C ILE A 132 -6.62 8.34 3.57
N SER A 133 -5.76 7.33 3.45
CA SER A 133 -4.35 7.44 3.12
C SER A 133 -3.97 6.26 2.20
N PRO A 134 -4.29 6.36 0.90
CA PRO A 134 -3.97 5.30 -0.06
C PRO A 134 -2.45 5.08 -0.11
N ALA A 135 -2.02 3.83 -0.27
CA ALA A 135 -0.60 3.49 -0.41
C ALA A 135 -0.17 3.19 -1.85
N GLY A 136 -1.14 3.06 -2.78
CA GLY A 136 -0.93 2.64 -4.16
C GLY A 136 -0.41 3.73 -5.10
N SER A 137 -0.69 3.56 -6.39
CA SER A 137 -0.22 4.45 -7.46
C SER A 137 -0.78 5.87 -7.36
N ILE A 138 0.04 6.85 -7.76
CA ILE A 138 -0.32 8.26 -7.84
C ILE A 138 -0.80 8.56 -9.27
N LYS A 139 -1.99 9.12 -9.44
CA LYS A 139 -2.49 9.53 -10.78
C LYS A 139 -1.81 10.84 -11.23
N SER A 140 -1.49 10.95 -12.51
CA SER A 140 -0.86 12.15 -13.11
C SER A 140 -1.69 13.42 -12.99
N ASP A 141 -3.01 13.31 -12.99
CA ASP A 141 -3.95 14.43 -12.87
C ASP A 141 -4.34 14.77 -11.42
N SER A 142 -3.91 13.97 -10.45
CA SER A 142 -4.15 14.22 -9.02
C SER A 142 -3.31 15.38 -8.49
N PRO A 143 -3.69 16.00 -7.35
CA PRO A 143 -2.88 17.05 -6.73
C PRO A 143 -1.43 16.63 -6.48
N ALA A 144 -1.20 15.39 -6.00
CA ALA A 144 0.14 14.85 -5.78
C ALA A 144 0.92 14.63 -7.09
N GLY A 145 0.23 14.16 -8.14
CA GLY A 145 0.85 13.97 -9.46
C GLY A 145 1.25 15.29 -10.11
N LYS A 146 0.43 16.34 -9.99
CA LYS A 146 0.77 17.69 -10.46
C LYS A 146 1.98 18.25 -9.71
N TYR A 147 2.00 18.13 -8.38
CA TYR A 147 3.13 18.53 -7.57
C TYR A 147 4.44 17.84 -8.01
N LEU A 148 4.41 16.52 -8.22
CA LEU A 148 5.58 15.77 -8.68
C LEU A 148 6.08 16.25 -10.05
N GLN A 149 5.18 16.49 -11.00
CA GLN A 149 5.53 17.02 -12.32
C GLN A 149 6.12 18.44 -12.25
N GLU A 150 5.55 19.31 -11.42
CA GLU A 150 6.08 20.66 -11.17
C GLU A 150 7.50 20.63 -10.58
N HIS A 151 7.85 19.55 -9.86
CA HIS A 151 9.19 19.31 -9.31
C HIS A 151 10.06 18.42 -10.22
N GLY A 152 9.70 18.29 -11.50
CA GLY A 152 10.51 17.62 -12.52
C GLY A 152 10.51 16.09 -12.48
N VAL A 153 9.61 15.47 -11.72
CA VAL A 153 9.49 14.00 -11.66
C VAL A 153 8.62 13.49 -12.80
N ALA A 154 9.16 12.59 -13.62
CA ALA A 154 8.40 11.95 -14.68
C ALA A 154 7.31 11.01 -14.12
N VAL A 155 6.21 10.82 -14.85
CA VAL A 155 5.09 9.98 -14.40
C VAL A 155 5.51 8.53 -14.11
N SER A 156 6.49 7.99 -14.86
CA SER A 156 7.06 6.66 -14.60
C SER A 156 7.76 6.56 -13.24
N ASP A 157 8.20 7.70 -12.70
CA ASP A 157 9.06 7.80 -11.51
C ASP A 157 8.28 8.29 -10.28
N PHE A 158 6.95 8.44 -10.40
CA PHE A 158 6.09 8.82 -9.29
C PHE A 158 6.20 7.83 -8.13
N ASN A 159 6.43 6.55 -8.43
CA ASN A 159 6.39 5.46 -7.48
C ASN A 159 4.97 5.38 -6.84
N SER A 160 4.87 5.04 -5.57
CA SER A 160 3.59 4.87 -4.85
C SER A 160 3.45 5.90 -3.73
N TYR A 161 2.23 6.19 -3.28
CA TYR A 161 2.03 6.99 -2.07
C TYR A 161 2.76 6.39 -0.86
N GLY A 162 2.82 5.05 -0.75
CA GLY A 162 3.57 4.36 0.31
C GLY A 162 5.06 4.72 0.32
N SER A 163 5.68 4.80 -0.86
CA SER A 163 7.09 5.20 -1.00
C SER A 163 7.35 6.68 -0.72
N ARG A 164 6.32 7.54 -0.76
CA ARG A 164 6.42 8.99 -0.56
C ARG A 164 6.09 9.43 0.87
N ARG A 165 5.99 8.49 1.82
CA ARG A 165 5.61 8.75 3.23
C ARG A 165 6.56 9.69 3.98
N GLY A 166 7.81 9.82 3.55
CA GLY A 166 8.74 10.81 4.10
C GLY A 166 8.50 12.24 3.63
N ASN A 167 7.52 12.48 2.75
CA ASN A 167 7.21 13.78 2.18
C ASN A 167 5.76 14.19 2.46
N ASP A 168 5.55 15.00 3.49
CA ASP A 168 4.23 15.47 3.92
C ASP A 168 3.50 16.25 2.81
N ARG A 169 4.24 16.96 1.95
CA ARG A 169 3.68 17.73 0.83
C ARG A 169 2.97 16.83 -0.18
N ILE A 170 3.46 15.59 -0.35
CA ILE A 170 2.80 14.57 -1.18
C ILE A 170 1.69 13.88 -0.39
N MET A 171 1.94 13.53 0.87
CA MET A 171 0.98 12.77 1.68
C MET A 171 -0.30 13.56 1.99
N THR A 172 -0.21 14.87 2.22
CA THR A 172 -1.38 15.76 2.37
C THR A 172 -2.20 15.82 1.09
N ARG A 173 -1.56 15.95 -0.08
CA ARG A 173 -2.20 15.87 -1.40
C ARG A 173 -2.81 14.50 -1.70
N GLY A 174 -2.26 13.45 -1.11
CA GLY A 174 -2.75 12.07 -1.18
C GLY A 174 -3.85 11.74 -0.17
N THR A 175 -4.10 12.61 0.81
CA THR A 175 -5.10 12.35 1.85
C THR A 175 -6.49 12.37 1.24
N PHE A 176 -7.26 11.31 1.47
CA PHE A 176 -8.53 11.03 0.82
C PHE A 176 -8.47 10.90 -0.72
N ALA A 177 -7.29 10.73 -1.33
CA ALA A 177 -7.15 10.64 -2.78
C ALA A 177 -7.50 9.27 -3.38
N ASN A 178 -8.04 8.35 -2.57
CA ASN A 178 -8.41 7.02 -3.05
C ASN A 178 -9.51 7.11 -4.11
N ILE A 179 -9.30 6.45 -5.25
CA ILE A 179 -10.20 6.51 -6.40
C ILE A 179 -11.59 5.93 -6.15
N ARG A 180 -11.77 5.16 -5.07
CA ARG A 180 -13.03 4.51 -4.69
C ARG A 180 -13.73 5.23 -3.52
N LEU A 181 -13.17 6.32 -3.02
CA LEU A 181 -13.81 7.10 -1.97
C LEU A 181 -15.16 7.65 -2.47
N ARG A 182 -16.21 7.49 -1.67
CA ARG A 182 -17.55 8.00 -1.95
C ARG A 182 -17.93 9.02 -0.89
N ASN A 183 -17.80 10.29 -1.24
CA ASN A 183 -18.09 11.40 -0.36
C ASN A 183 -19.55 11.86 -0.54
N LEU A 184 -20.33 11.80 0.54
CA LEU A 184 -21.74 12.21 0.59
C LEU A 184 -21.91 13.71 0.30
N LEU A 185 -20.86 14.52 0.45
CA LEU A 185 -20.88 15.94 0.09
C LEU A 185 -20.83 16.17 -1.42
N ALA A 186 -20.38 15.20 -2.23
CA ALA A 186 -20.29 15.28 -3.69
C ALA A 186 -21.02 14.08 -4.34
N PRO A 187 -22.37 14.04 -4.26
CA PRO A 187 -23.15 12.89 -4.70
C PRO A 187 -22.95 12.60 -6.20
N GLY A 188 -22.87 11.32 -6.55
CA GLY A 188 -22.64 10.87 -7.92
C GLY A 188 -21.18 10.88 -8.37
N THR A 189 -20.25 11.25 -7.50
CA THR A 189 -18.80 11.19 -7.76
C THR A 189 -18.12 10.03 -7.01
N GLU A 190 -17.00 9.57 -7.55
CA GLU A 190 -16.06 8.67 -6.87
C GLU A 190 -14.64 9.25 -6.96
N GLY A 191 -13.85 9.05 -5.91
CA GLY A 191 -12.48 9.55 -5.82
C GLY A 191 -12.28 10.62 -4.76
N GLY A 192 -11.09 11.20 -4.74
CA GLY A 192 -10.68 12.22 -3.76
C GLY A 192 -11.25 13.60 -4.02
N VAL A 193 -12.57 13.72 -4.10
CA VAL A 193 -13.29 14.96 -4.36
C VAL A 193 -14.31 15.29 -3.26
N THR A 194 -14.61 16.58 -3.12
CA THR A 194 -15.62 17.11 -2.21
C THR A 194 -16.29 18.34 -2.81
N THR A 195 -17.42 18.74 -2.23
CA THR A 195 -18.06 20.01 -2.57
C THR A 195 -17.49 21.11 -1.69
N TYR A 196 -16.87 22.11 -2.31
CA TYR A 196 -16.38 23.29 -1.61
C TYR A 196 -17.56 24.16 -1.19
N LEU A 197 -18.05 23.94 0.04
CA LEU A 197 -19.27 24.54 0.58
C LEU A 197 -19.43 26.06 0.42
N PRO A 198 -18.36 26.90 0.41
CA PRO A 198 -18.51 28.33 0.12
C PRO A 198 -19.03 28.66 -1.28
N THR A 199 -18.71 27.85 -2.29
CA THR A 199 -19.05 28.11 -3.71
C THR A 199 -20.04 27.09 -4.28
N GLY A 200 -20.03 25.86 -3.75
CA GLY A 200 -20.78 24.73 -4.30
C GLY A 200 -20.03 23.95 -5.38
N ASP A 201 -18.80 24.34 -5.72
CA ASP A 201 -18.01 23.67 -6.75
C ASP A 201 -17.46 22.34 -6.24
N VAL A 202 -17.45 21.30 -7.09
CA VAL A 202 -16.79 20.03 -6.81
C VAL A 202 -15.32 20.13 -7.19
N THR A 203 -14.43 19.85 -6.25
CA THR A 203 -12.97 19.94 -6.42
C THR A 203 -12.25 18.84 -5.66
N SER A 204 -10.91 18.74 -5.77
CA SER A 204 -10.10 17.85 -4.93
C SER A 204 -10.30 18.14 -3.46
N ILE A 205 -10.14 17.11 -2.61
CA ILE A 205 -10.20 17.28 -1.14
C ILE A 205 -9.00 18.09 -0.62
N TYR A 206 -7.85 17.99 -1.27
CA TYR A 206 -6.71 18.91 -1.10
C TYR A 206 -7.03 20.26 -1.75
#